data_AF-A0A9X8VLM0-F1
#
_entry.id   AF-A0A9X8VLM0-F1
#
_cell.length_a   1.000
_cell.length_b   1.000
_cell.length_c   1.000
_cell.angle_alpha   90.00
_cell.angle_beta   90.00
_cell.angle_gamma   90.00
#
_symmetry.space_group_name_H-M   'P 1'
#
loop_
_entity.id
_entity.type
_entity.pdbx_description
1 polymer ?
#
loop_
_entity_poly.entity_id
_entity_poly.type
_entity_poly.pdbx_seq_one_letter_code
_entity_poly.pdbx_strand_id
1 'polypeptide(L)'
;MVAAIIIGIFIISFLYAHSRGKEKQKLTRQLFDHSTFMGPINMFMTGFSRLPAKQPYFDEKGFPELQTLTDNWQVIREEAVRLQDHIKKAQSHNDAGFNTFFKRGWKRFYLKWYSDSHPSAQTLCPKTVELLNRIPSVKAAM
;
A
#
# COMPACT_ATOMS: atom_id res chain seq x y z
N MET A 1 2.22 -27.84 -24.04
CA MET A 1 1.00 -27.67 -23.21
C MET A 1 1.20 -26.67 -22.08
N VAL A 2 2.15 -26.89 -21.16
CA VAL A 2 2.40 -25.98 -20.01
C VAL A 2 2.72 -24.54 -20.43
N ALA A 3 3.62 -24.34 -21.40
CA ALA A 3 3.96 -23.01 -21.89
C ALA A 3 2.74 -22.25 -22.45
N ALA A 4 1.85 -22.93 -23.17
CA ALA A 4 0.64 -22.33 -23.71
C ALA A 4 -0.33 -21.91 -22.60
N ILE A 5 -0.45 -22.70 -21.54
CA ILE A 5 -1.27 -22.36 -20.36
C ILE A 5 -0.72 -21.10 -19.68
N ILE A 6 0.59 -21.04 -19.44
CA ILE A 6 1.24 -19.89 -18.81
C ILE A 6 1.01 -18.63 -19.65
N ILE A 7 1.28 -18.69 -20.95
CA ILE A 7 1.06 -17.57 -21.87
C ILE A 7 -0.41 -17.14 -21.87
N GLY A 8 -1.34 -18.11 -21.87
CA GLY A 8 -2.77 -17.85 -21.79
C GLY A 8 -3.16 -17.07 -20.53
N ILE A 9 -2.64 -17.47 -19.36
CA ILE A 9 -2.88 -16.77 -18.09
C ILE A 9 -2.37 -15.32 -18.17
N PHE A 10 -1.17 -15.10 -18.72
CA PHE A 10 -0.64 -13.74 -18.89
C PHE A 10 -1.51 -12.90 -19.82
N ILE A 11 -1.93 -13.44 -20.97
CA ILE A 11 -2.82 -12.73 -21.91
C ILE A 11 -4.14 -12.37 -21.24
N ILE A 12 -4.79 -13.32 -20.55
CA ILE A 12 -6.05 -13.07 -19.84
C ILE A 12 -5.85 -11.99 -18.77
N SER A 13 -4.78 -12.08 -17.98
CA SER A 13 -4.50 -11.10 -16.93
C SER A 13 -4.23 -9.69 -17.48
N PHE A 14 -3.55 -9.60 -18.62
CA PHE A 14 -3.32 -8.34 -19.33
C PHE A 14 -4.64 -7.73 -19.82
N LEU A 15 -5.49 -8.51 -20.47
CA LEU A 15 -6.79 -8.06 -20.95
C LEU A 15 -7.69 -7.63 -19.78
N TYR A 16 -7.69 -8.39 -18.69
CA TYR A 16 -8.39 -8.05 -17.45
C TYR A 16 -7.93 -6.69 -16.92
N ALA A 17 -6.62 -6.50 -16.71
CA ALA A 17 -6.07 -5.24 -16.20
C ALA A 17 -6.37 -4.06 -17.13
N HIS A 18 -6.21 -4.25 -18.45
CA HIS A 18 -6.50 -3.24 -19.46
C HIS A 18 -7.99 -2.85 -19.50
N SER A 19 -8.90 -3.81 -19.30
CA SER A 19 -10.36 -3.55 -19.27
C SER A 19 -10.82 -2.81 -18.02
N ARG A 20 -10.11 -2.95 -16.89
CA ARG A 20 -10.45 -2.25 -15.63
C ARG A 20 -10.03 -0.79 -15.61
N GLY A 21 -8.95 -0.44 -16.32
CA GLY A 21 -8.44 0.93 -16.37
C GLY A 21 -9.37 1.88 -17.14
N LYS A 22 -9.70 3.03 -16.54
CA LYS A 22 -10.33 4.15 -17.27
C LYS A 22 -9.30 4.84 -18.18
N GLU A 23 -8.18 5.22 -17.59
CA GLU A 23 -7.01 5.74 -18.30
C GLU A 23 -6.12 4.58 -18.77
N LYS A 24 -5.83 4.55 -20.06
CA LYS A 24 -5.11 3.44 -20.69
C LYS A 24 -3.74 3.88 -21.14
N GLN A 25 -2.73 3.13 -20.70
CA GLN A 25 -1.39 3.23 -21.30
C GLN A 25 -1.44 2.65 -22.73
N LYS A 26 -0.47 3.06 -23.56
CA LYS A 26 -0.25 2.41 -24.86
C LYS A 26 0.02 0.91 -24.62
N LEU A 27 -0.57 0.05 -25.45
CA LEU A 27 -0.49 -1.41 -25.28
C LEU A 27 0.96 -1.91 -25.16
N THR A 28 1.87 -1.38 -25.98
CA THR A 28 3.29 -1.71 -25.94
C THR A 28 3.92 -1.36 -24.59
N ARG A 29 3.63 -0.18 -24.05
CA ARG A 29 4.13 0.23 -22.74
C ARG A 29 3.57 -0.65 -21.63
N GLN A 30 2.29 -1.01 -21.71
CA GLN A 30 1.64 -1.84 -20.70
C GLN A 30 2.19 -3.28 -20.72
N LEU A 31 2.40 -3.86 -21.90
CA LEU A 31 2.96 -5.22 -22.05
C LEU A 31 4.33 -5.39 -21.37
N PHE A 32 5.19 -4.38 -21.47
CA PHE A 32 6.52 -4.38 -20.85
C PHE A 32 6.57 -3.70 -19.47
N ASP A 33 5.41 -3.37 -18.91
CA ASP A 33 5.35 -2.79 -17.57
C ASP A 33 5.50 -3.87 -16.51
N HIS A 34 6.20 -3.54 -15.42
CA HIS A 34 6.40 -4.42 -14.26
C HIS A 34 5.07 -4.86 -13.63
N SER A 35 4.02 -4.04 -13.75
CA SER A 35 2.66 -4.36 -13.32
C SER A 35 2.05 -5.55 -14.07
N THR A 36 2.40 -5.75 -15.35
CA THR A 36 1.89 -6.86 -16.18
C THR A 36 2.54 -8.19 -15.81
N PHE A 37 3.80 -8.18 -15.35
CA PHE A 37 4.44 -9.37 -14.79
C PHE A 37 3.69 -9.91 -13.57
N MET A 38 3.23 -9.01 -12.70
CA MET A 38 2.37 -9.35 -11.55
C MET A 38 0.89 -9.49 -11.92
N GLY A 39 0.54 -9.33 -13.21
CA GLY A 39 -0.83 -9.36 -13.72
C GLY A 39 -1.63 -10.59 -13.29
N PRO A 40 -1.11 -11.82 -13.42
CA PRO A 40 -1.85 -13.02 -13.01
C PRO A 40 -2.25 -13.01 -11.53
N ILE A 41 -1.34 -12.61 -10.64
CA ILE A 41 -1.59 -12.54 -9.20
C ILE A 41 -2.60 -11.43 -8.91
N ASN A 42 -2.36 -10.24 -9.46
CA ASN A 42 -3.21 -9.07 -9.26
C ASN A 42 -4.63 -9.31 -9.77
N MET A 43 -4.80 -9.99 -10.91
CA MET A 43 -6.10 -10.34 -11.48
C MET A 43 -6.96 -11.12 -10.48
N PHE A 44 -6.40 -12.15 -9.84
CA PHE A 44 -7.13 -12.91 -8.83
C PHE A 44 -7.38 -12.08 -7.56
N MET A 45 -6.37 -11.34 -7.07
CA MET A 45 -6.53 -10.48 -5.89
C MET A 45 -7.66 -9.46 -6.06
N THR A 46 -7.72 -8.78 -7.22
CA THR A 46 -8.76 -7.79 -7.48
C THR A 46 -10.07 -8.40 -7.95
N GLY A 47 -10.03 -9.56 -8.62
CA GLY A 47 -11.22 -10.28 -9.09
C GLY A 47 -12.04 -10.90 -7.97
N PHE A 48 -11.38 -11.37 -6.90
CA PHE A 48 -12.03 -11.88 -5.69
C PHE A 48 -12.22 -10.84 -4.59
N SER A 49 -11.84 -9.58 -4.84
CA SER A 49 -12.07 -8.50 -3.89
C SER A 49 -13.57 -8.23 -3.75
N ARG A 50 -14.03 -8.05 -2.51
CA ARG A 50 -15.40 -7.62 -2.21
C ARG A 50 -15.62 -6.12 -2.45
N LEU A 51 -14.54 -5.36 -2.66
CA LEU A 51 -14.60 -3.92 -2.85
C LEU A 51 -14.98 -3.56 -4.29
N PRO A 52 -15.74 -2.46 -4.51
CA PRO A 52 -16.11 -2.02 -5.85
C PRO A 52 -14.91 -1.83 -6.78
N ALA A 53 -15.00 -2.43 -7.98
CA ALA A 53 -13.89 -2.49 -8.92
C ALA A 53 -13.58 -1.19 -9.68
N LYS A 54 -14.52 -0.23 -9.72
CA LYS A 54 -14.50 0.92 -10.65
C LYS A 54 -14.41 2.28 -9.95
N GLN A 55 -13.77 2.34 -8.78
CA GLN A 55 -13.56 3.60 -8.05
C GLN A 55 -12.15 3.71 -7.45
N PRO A 56 -11.56 4.92 -7.45
CA PRO A 56 -10.24 5.16 -6.86
C PRO A 56 -10.28 5.35 -5.35
N TYR A 57 -11.41 5.79 -4.81
CA TYR A 57 -11.61 6.08 -3.38
C TYR A 57 -12.83 5.31 -2.87
N PHE A 58 -12.78 4.89 -1.61
CA PHE A 58 -13.88 4.19 -0.94
C PHE A 58 -14.48 5.06 0.15
N ASP A 59 -15.76 4.85 0.44
CA ASP A 59 -16.44 5.51 1.55
C ASP A 59 -15.87 4.99 2.89
N GLU A 60 -15.59 5.91 3.81
CA GLU A 60 -15.10 5.63 5.16
C GLU A 60 -16.06 4.72 5.93
N LYS A 61 -17.37 4.80 5.63
CA LYS A 61 -18.39 3.90 6.22
C LYS A 61 -18.14 2.42 5.94
N GLY A 62 -17.39 2.09 4.88
CA GLY A 62 -16.98 0.72 4.57
C GLY A 62 -15.86 0.18 5.47
N PHE A 63 -15.23 1.04 6.26
CA PHE A 63 -14.09 0.72 7.14
C PHE A 63 -14.29 1.35 8.53
N PRO A 64 -15.37 1.01 9.24
CA PRO A 64 -15.72 1.65 10.52
C PRO A 64 -14.61 1.52 11.57
N GLU A 65 -13.75 0.50 11.48
CA GLU A 65 -12.62 0.35 12.37
C GLU A 65 -11.57 1.46 12.25
N LEU A 66 -11.52 2.17 11.13
CA LEU A 66 -10.61 3.30 10.91
C LEU A 66 -11.11 4.58 11.59
N GLN A 67 -12.39 4.64 12.00
CA GLN A 67 -12.96 5.81 12.67
C GLN A 67 -12.17 6.20 13.91
N THR A 68 -11.64 5.23 14.66
CA THR A 68 -10.82 5.51 15.84
C THR A 68 -9.54 6.29 15.51
N LEU A 69 -8.96 6.12 14.32
CA LEU A 69 -7.82 6.92 13.87
C LEU A 69 -8.26 8.34 13.55
N THR A 70 -9.41 8.50 12.89
CA THR A 70 -10.02 9.80 12.60
C THR A 70 -10.33 10.55 13.88
N ASP A 71 -10.93 9.91 14.88
CA ASP A 71 -11.28 10.54 16.16
C ASP A 71 -10.05 11.00 16.95
N ASN A 72 -8.91 10.29 16.79
CA ASN A 72 -7.67 10.57 17.51
C ASN A 72 -6.62 11.29 16.63
N TRP A 73 -7.02 11.93 15.53
CA TRP A 73 -6.10 12.56 14.57
C TRP A 73 -5.17 13.61 15.20
N GLN A 74 -5.65 14.31 16.24
CA GLN A 74 -4.89 15.34 16.94
C GLN A 74 -3.70 14.72 17.70
N VAL A 75 -3.94 13.60 18.38
CA VAL A 75 -2.89 12.85 19.11
C VAL A 75 -1.83 12.34 18.14
N ILE A 76 -2.27 11.78 17.00
CA ILE A 76 -1.37 11.29 15.95
C ILE A 76 -0.52 12.45 15.41
N ARG A 77 -1.14 13.60 15.13
CA ARG A 77 -0.43 14.80 14.68
C ARG A 77 0.59 15.28 15.69
N GLU A 78 0.25 15.32 16.98
CA GLU A 78 1.15 15.77 18.05
C GLU A 78 2.38 14.85 18.20
N GLU A 79 2.19 13.54 18.12
CA GLU A 79 3.32 12.59 18.05
C GLU A 79 4.16 12.80 16.78
N ALA A 80 3.52 12.97 15.61
CA ALA A 80 4.22 13.21 14.34
C ALA A 80 5.01 14.53 14.29
N VAL A 81 4.54 15.59 14.94
CA VAL A 81 5.26 16.87 15.05
C VAL A 81 6.50 16.73 15.94
N ARG A 82 6.46 15.89 16.98
CA ARG A 82 7.64 15.59 17.81
C ARG A 82 8.65 14.68 17.12
N LEU A 83 8.23 13.95 16.08
CA LEU A 83 9.07 13.03 15.31
C LEU A 83 9.98 13.68 14.26
N GLN A 84 9.97 15.00 14.06
CA GLN A 84 10.63 15.65 12.89
C GLN A 84 12.08 15.21 12.67
N ASP A 85 12.87 15.03 13.76
CA ASP A 85 14.27 14.62 13.68
C ASP A 85 14.48 13.10 13.47
N HIS A 86 13.42 12.31 13.65
CA HIS A 86 13.39 10.86 13.47
C HIS A 86 12.84 10.44 12.11
N ILE A 87 12.17 11.34 11.38
CA ILE A 87 11.67 11.11 10.02
C ILE A 87 12.83 11.16 9.05
N LYS A 88 13.29 9.99 8.59
CA LYS A 88 14.52 9.85 7.79
C LYS A 88 14.24 9.24 6.42
N LYS A 89 15.15 9.53 5.49
CA LYS A 89 15.24 8.80 4.22
C LYS A 89 15.77 7.40 4.50
N ALA A 90 15.42 6.41 3.68
CA ALA A 90 16.08 5.11 3.77
C ALA A 90 17.61 5.29 3.61
N GLN A 91 18.38 4.68 4.52
CA GLN A 91 19.84 4.75 4.50
C GLN A 91 20.45 3.90 3.38
N SER A 92 19.71 2.89 2.92
CA SER A 92 20.11 1.93 1.89
C SER A 92 19.01 1.76 0.83
N HIS A 93 19.36 1.19 -0.33
CA HIS A 93 18.42 0.91 -1.43
C HIS A 93 17.58 -0.34 -1.17
N ASN A 94 17.19 -0.56 0.08
CA ASN A 94 16.51 -1.77 0.52
C ASN A 94 14.99 -1.68 0.32
N ASP A 95 14.49 -0.58 -0.23
CA ASP A 95 13.08 -0.39 -0.51
C ASP A 95 12.84 0.01 -1.97
N ALA A 96 12.69 -1.02 -2.79
CA ALA A 96 12.49 -0.89 -4.24
C ALA A 96 11.29 -0.02 -4.60
N GLY A 97 10.21 -0.03 -3.79
CA GLY A 97 9.01 0.75 -4.03
C GLY A 97 9.18 2.24 -3.72
N PHE A 98 10.08 2.60 -2.81
CA PHE A 98 10.26 3.98 -2.34
C PHE A 98 11.48 4.71 -2.91
N ASN A 99 12.38 4.03 -3.61
CA ASN A 99 13.59 4.61 -4.20
C ASN A 99 13.32 5.89 -5.03
N THR A 100 12.24 5.92 -5.82
CA THR A 100 11.88 7.10 -6.63
C THR A 100 11.35 8.24 -5.78
N PHE A 101 10.57 7.95 -4.72
CA PHE A 101 10.09 8.96 -3.78
C PHE A 101 11.26 9.60 -3.01
N PHE A 102 12.21 8.77 -2.56
CA PHE A 102 13.43 9.19 -1.88
C PHE A 102 14.31 10.12 -2.72
N LYS A 103 14.35 9.95 -4.04
CA LYS A 103 15.03 10.90 -4.95
C LYS A 103 14.35 12.27 -4.99
N ARG A 104 13.05 12.34 -4.68
CA ARG A 104 12.23 13.56 -4.64
C ARG A 104 12.06 14.16 -3.23
N GLY A 105 12.91 13.76 -2.28
CA GLY A 105 12.93 14.34 -0.94
C GLY A 105 11.93 13.75 0.07
N TRP A 106 11.19 12.70 -0.30
CA TRP A 106 10.36 11.99 0.66
C TRP A 106 11.19 11.39 1.80
N LYS A 107 10.63 11.41 3.00
CA LYS A 107 11.16 10.77 4.22
C LYS A 107 10.00 10.07 4.91
N ARG A 108 10.31 9.18 5.86
CA ARG A 108 9.29 8.37 6.54
C ARG A 108 9.72 7.90 7.91
N PHE A 109 8.76 7.44 8.69
CA PHE A 109 8.98 6.79 9.98
C PHE A 109 8.03 5.61 10.10
N TYR A 110 8.53 4.38 10.27
CA TYR A 110 7.66 3.22 10.34
C TYR A 110 7.07 3.04 11.74
N LEU A 111 5.75 2.82 11.80
CA LEU A 111 5.03 2.53 13.03
C LEU A 111 4.84 1.03 13.22
N LYS A 112 4.33 0.35 12.18
CA LYS A 112 3.90 -1.04 12.23
C LYS A 112 4.20 -1.77 10.93
N TRP A 113 4.71 -3.00 11.05
CA TRP A 113 4.87 -3.91 9.92
C TRP A 113 4.34 -5.30 10.29
N TYR A 114 3.15 -5.60 9.76
CA TYR A 114 2.30 -6.73 10.13
C TYR A 114 1.99 -6.79 11.63
N SER A 115 2.48 -7.81 12.33
CA SER A 115 2.13 -8.03 13.73
C SER A 115 2.94 -7.15 14.67
N ASP A 116 4.20 -6.85 14.32
CA ASP A 116 5.12 -6.20 15.22
C ASP A 116 5.16 -4.69 15.01
N SER A 117 5.06 -3.97 16.11
CA SER A 117 5.34 -2.53 16.15
C SER A 117 6.83 -2.32 16.34
N HIS A 118 7.44 -1.42 15.56
CA HIS A 118 8.86 -1.15 15.70
C HIS A 118 9.19 -0.64 17.11
N PRO A 119 10.28 -1.11 17.76
CA PRO A 119 10.64 -0.64 19.11
C PRO A 119 10.75 0.88 19.21
N SER A 120 11.31 1.53 18.18
CA SER A 120 11.36 2.99 18.09
C SER A 120 9.99 3.65 18.05
N ALA A 121 9.01 3.02 17.38
CA ALA A 121 7.65 3.54 17.30
C ALA A 121 6.93 3.43 18.64
N GLN A 122 7.16 2.35 19.40
CA GLN A 122 6.59 2.19 20.74
C GLN A 122 7.09 3.29 21.70
N THR A 123 8.35 3.71 21.55
CA THR A 123 8.92 4.80 22.37
C THR A 123 8.48 6.19 21.92
N LEU A 124 8.49 6.44 20.62
CA LEU A 124 8.31 7.80 20.07
C LEU A 124 6.85 8.15 19.77
N CYS A 125 6.03 7.15 19.45
CA CYS A 125 4.59 7.29 19.17
C CYS A 125 3.75 6.27 19.94
N PRO A 126 3.86 6.22 21.28
CA PRO A 126 3.20 5.21 22.09
C PRO A 126 1.68 5.20 21.90
N LYS A 127 1.03 6.37 21.76
CA LYS A 127 -0.42 6.45 21.59
C LYS A 127 -0.87 6.02 20.21
N THR A 128 -0.16 6.43 19.16
CA THR A 128 -0.47 6.00 17.78
C THR A 128 -0.28 4.49 17.63
N VAL A 129 0.81 3.94 18.19
CA VAL A 129 1.04 2.49 18.18
C VAL A 129 -0.05 1.73 18.93
N GLU A 130 -0.47 2.23 20.10
CA GLU A 130 -1.58 1.65 20.86
C GLU A 130 -2.88 1.61 20.04
N LEU A 131 -3.22 2.71 19.35
CA LEU A 131 -4.39 2.76 18.45
C LEU A 131 -4.27 1.74 17.31
N LEU A 132 -3.13 1.70 16.63
CA LEU A 132 -2.88 0.77 15.52
C LEU A 132 -2.91 -0.71 15.94
N ASN A 133 -2.56 -1.01 17.19
CA ASN A 133 -2.61 -2.37 17.72
C ASN A 133 -4.04 -2.84 18.03
N ARG A 134 -4.97 -1.89 18.26
CA ARG A 134 -6.40 -2.19 18.41
C ARG A 134 -7.11 -2.46 17.08
N ILE A 135 -6.47 -2.16 15.95
CA ILE A 135 -7.05 -2.31 14.60
C ILE A 135 -6.32 -3.44 13.85
N PRO A 136 -6.78 -4.70 13.95
CA PRO A 136 -6.08 -5.85 13.36
C PRO A 136 -6.11 -5.86 11.83
N SER A 137 -7.05 -5.15 11.19
CA SER A 137 -7.10 -5.00 9.72
C SER A 137 -5.96 -4.13 9.19
N VAL A 138 -5.44 -3.20 10.00
CA VAL A 138 -4.26 -2.39 9.64
C VAL A 138 -2.99 -3.21 9.88
N LYS A 139 -2.43 -3.73 8.79
CA LYS A 139 -1.18 -4.50 8.81
C LYS A 139 0.07 -3.65 8.71
N ALA A 140 0.05 -2.50 8.03
CA ALA A 140 1.22 -1.65 7.90
C ALA A 140 0.86 -0.18 8.11
N ALA A 141 1.74 0.56 8.79
CA ALA A 141 1.58 1.99 9.04
C ALA A 141 2.94 2.69 9.10
N MET A 142 2.97 3.92 8.58
CA MET A 142 4.13 4.79 8.38
C MET A 142 3.73 6.24 8.55
#